data_AF-A0A3A0EIZ7-F1
#
_entry.id   AF-A0A3A0EIZ7-F1
#
_cell.length_a   1.000
_cell.length_b   1.000
_cell.length_c   1.000
_cell.angle_alpha   90.00
_cell.angle_beta   90.00
_cell.angle_gamma   90.00
#
_symmetry.space_group_name_H-M   'P 1'
#
loop_
_entity.id
_entity.type
_entity.pdbx_description
1 polymer ?
#
loop_
_entity_poly.entity_id
_entity_poly.type
_entity_poly.pdbx_seq_one_letter_code
_entity_poly.pdbx_strand_id
1 'polypeptide(L)'
;MNLSNEDVQDILRVLDSTSYDELRLETARFRLVLRRSAGGAWTQETQALSTPQRSESADRAVEKALSDGAGGGRESTASTAAHPLSASGAQREAKTSSARETGAAREPAAASGAGDSRPGLHEVRPPMLGTFYRAPKPGAAPFVEVGSKVRPDTVVCIIETMKLMNSVCAGVAGEVAEICLDDAQFADESAVLLRIRPEPTCA
;
A
#
# COMPACT_ATOMS: atom_id res chain seq x y z
N MET A 1 -5.54 -7.05 -16.87
CA MET A 1 -4.13 -7.18 -17.27
C MET A 1 -3.95 -8.61 -17.73
N ASN A 2 -3.79 -8.81 -19.03
CA ASN A 2 -3.56 -10.13 -19.61
C ASN A 2 -2.04 -10.35 -19.62
N LEU A 3 -1.58 -11.37 -18.90
CA LEU A 3 -0.17 -11.78 -18.96
C LEU A 3 0.05 -12.44 -20.32
N SER A 4 0.98 -11.91 -21.11
CA SER A 4 1.40 -12.54 -22.35
C SER A 4 2.37 -13.69 -22.07
N ASN A 5 2.57 -14.57 -23.06
CA ASN A 5 3.53 -15.67 -22.93
C ASN A 5 4.97 -15.17 -22.79
N GLU A 6 5.30 -14.01 -23.38
CA GLU A 6 6.60 -13.34 -23.20
C GLU A 6 6.79 -12.88 -21.75
N ASP A 7 5.76 -12.26 -21.16
CA ASP A 7 5.83 -11.83 -19.75
C ASP A 7 6.09 -13.01 -18.82
N VAL A 8 5.50 -14.18 -19.09
CA VAL A 8 5.74 -15.41 -18.31
C VAL A 8 7.18 -15.88 -18.45
N GLN A 9 7.77 -15.83 -19.65
CA GLN A 9 9.15 -16.24 -19.86
C GLN A 9 10.15 -15.28 -19.20
N ASP A 10 9.89 -13.98 -19.21
CA ASP A 10 10.74 -13.01 -18.51
C ASP A 10 10.64 -13.17 -16.99
N ILE A 11 9.45 -13.43 -16.45
CA ILE A 11 9.29 -13.76 -15.03
C ILE A 11 10.11 -15.01 -14.67
N LEU A 12 10.05 -16.07 -15.48
CA LEU A 12 10.82 -17.30 -15.24
C LEU A 12 12.34 -17.05 -15.29
N ARG A 13 12.80 -16.23 -16.25
CA ARG A 13 14.23 -15.86 -16.36
C ARG A 13 14.71 -15.06 -15.15
N VAL A 14 13.89 -14.13 -14.68
CA VAL A 14 14.20 -13.38 -13.46
C VAL A 14 14.25 -14.32 -12.26
N LEU A 15 13.31 -15.25 -12.11
CA LEU A 15 13.33 -16.23 -11.02
C LEU A 15 14.58 -17.12 -11.04
N ASP A 16 15.05 -17.56 -12.21
CA ASP A 16 16.30 -18.32 -12.34
C ASP A 16 17.55 -17.52 -11.94
N SER A 17 17.52 -16.19 -12.11
CA SER A 17 18.62 -15.31 -11.67
C SER A 17 18.64 -15.09 -10.16
N THR A 18 17.57 -15.45 -9.45
CA THR A 18 17.47 -15.34 -7.99
C THR A 18 17.85 -16.65 -7.30
N SER A 19 18.41 -16.57 -6.09
CA SER A 19 18.78 -17.75 -5.29
C SER A 19 17.59 -18.40 -4.57
N TYR A 20 16.36 -18.08 -4.95
CA TYR A 20 15.16 -18.62 -4.32
C TYR A 20 14.74 -19.91 -5.02
N ASP A 21 14.57 -20.98 -4.25
CA ASP A 21 14.11 -22.28 -4.76
C ASP A 21 12.58 -22.42 -4.77
N GLU A 22 11.87 -21.48 -4.14
CA GLU A 22 10.41 -21.51 -3.99
C GLU A 22 9.81 -20.09 -4.02
N LEU A 23 8.78 -19.90 -4.84
CA LEU A 23 7.95 -18.69 -4.89
C LEU A 23 6.50 -19.05 -4.57
N ARG A 24 5.94 -18.41 -3.54
CA ARG A 24 4.51 -18.52 -3.18
C ARG A 24 3.80 -17.21 -3.43
N LEU A 25 2.82 -17.23 -4.32
CA LEU A 25 1.94 -16.10 -4.61
C LEU A 25 0.53 -16.46 -4.15
N GLU A 26 0.03 -15.74 -3.15
CA GLU A 26 -1.33 -15.87 -2.67
C GLU A 26 -2.16 -14.66 -3.09
N THR A 27 -3.24 -14.92 -3.80
CA THR A 27 -4.22 -13.91 -4.21
C THR A 27 -5.60 -14.32 -3.70
N ALA A 28 -6.56 -13.38 -3.73
CA ALA A 28 -7.95 -13.66 -3.33
C ALA A 28 -8.63 -14.77 -4.16
N ARG A 29 -8.10 -15.13 -5.34
CA ARG A 29 -8.73 -16.08 -6.27
C ARG A 29 -7.96 -17.38 -6.42
N PHE A 30 -6.65 -17.34 -6.24
CA PHE A 30 -5.79 -18.50 -6.43
C PHE A 30 -4.52 -18.38 -5.60
N ARG A 31 -3.99 -19.56 -5.26
CA ARG A 31 -2.64 -19.75 -4.74
C ARG A 31 -1.81 -20.37 -5.85
N LEU A 32 -0.64 -19.79 -6.07
CA LEU A 32 0.33 -20.26 -7.05
C LEU A 32 1.65 -20.53 -6.32
N VAL A 33 2.15 -21.76 -6.42
CA VAL A 33 3.41 -22.18 -5.84
C VAL A 33 4.33 -22.61 -6.98
N LEU A 34 5.47 -21.94 -7.13
CA LEU A 34 6.52 -22.33 -8.07
C LEU A 34 7.69 -22.90 -7.27
N ARG A 35 8.15 -24.09 -7.63
CA ARG A 35 9.29 -24.77 -7.00
C ARG A 35 10.32 -25.13 -8.04
N ARG A 36 11.58 -24.81 -7.76
CA ARG A 36 12.71 -25.14 -8.62
C ARG A 36 13.09 -26.61 -8.40
N SER A 37 13.02 -27.41 -9.47
CA SER A 37 13.48 -28.80 -9.45
C SER A 37 15.01 -28.86 -9.58
N ALA A 38 15.61 -29.97 -9.13
CA ALA A 38 17.06 -30.18 -9.14
C ALA A 38 17.73 -30.05 -10.53
N GLY A 39 16.95 -30.08 -11.63
CA GLY A 39 17.41 -29.86 -13.00
C GLY A 39 17.26 -28.42 -13.53
N GLY A 40 16.93 -27.44 -12.69
CA GLY A 40 16.71 -26.04 -13.10
C GLY A 40 15.34 -25.77 -13.74
N ALA A 41 14.48 -26.79 -13.86
CA ALA A 41 13.11 -26.61 -14.33
C ALA A 41 12.19 -26.17 -13.18
N TRP A 42 11.38 -25.13 -13.41
CA TRP A 42 10.35 -24.72 -12.47
C TRP A 42 9.11 -25.61 -12.59
N THR A 43 8.64 -26.10 -11.46
CA THR A 43 7.38 -26.84 -11.32
C THR A 43 6.33 -25.92 -10.73
N GLN A 44 5.13 -25.91 -11.33
CA GLN A 44 4.03 -25.05 -10.94
C GLN A 44 2.91 -25.88 -10.32
N GLU A 45 2.51 -25.52 -9.11
CA GLU A 45 1.30 -26.00 -8.47
C GLU A 45 0.34 -24.83 -8.28
N THR A 46 -0.80 -24.85 -8.98
CA THR A 46 -1.84 -23.82 -8.87
C THR A 46 -3.06 -24.41 -8.20
N GLN A 47 -3.44 -23.83 -7.07
CA GLN A 47 -4.65 -24.19 -6.35
C GLN A 47 -5.64 -23.03 -6.45
N ALA A 48 -6.77 -23.25 -7.11
CA ALA A 48 -7.88 -22.31 -7.06
C ALA A 48 -8.47 -22.32 -5.65
N LEU A 49 -8.37 -21.18 -4.95
CA LEU A 49 -8.89 -21.02 -3.58
C LEU A 49 -10.39 -20.71 -3.57
N SER A 50 -11.03 -20.73 -4.74
CA SER A 50 -12.48 -20.65 -4.91
C SER A 50 -12.93 -21.80 -5.79
N THR A 51 -14.02 -22.47 -5.41
CA THR A 51 -14.73 -23.35 -6.33
C THR A 51 -15.15 -22.53 -7.56
N PRO A 52 -14.83 -22.96 -8.79
CA PRO A 52 -15.55 -22.45 -9.94
C PRO A 52 -16.99 -22.95 -9.78
N GLN A 53 -17.90 -22.08 -9.32
CA GLN A 53 -19.31 -22.27 -9.62
C GLN A 53 -19.45 -22.10 -11.13
N ARG A 54 -19.22 -23.18 -11.88
CA ARG A 54 -19.82 -23.35 -13.20
C ARG A 54 -21.32 -23.33 -12.92
N SER A 55 -21.94 -22.17 -13.05
CA SER A 55 -23.38 -22.05 -12.98
C SER A 55 -23.95 -22.96 -14.06
N GLU A 56 -24.62 -24.04 -13.65
CA GLU A 56 -25.30 -25.01 -14.52
C GLU A 56 -26.36 -24.35 -15.44
N SER A 57 -26.62 -23.05 -15.25
CA SER A 57 -27.44 -22.20 -16.11
C SER A 57 -26.81 -21.80 -17.44
N ALA A 58 -25.48 -21.94 -17.63
CA ALA A 58 -24.84 -21.60 -18.91
C ALA A 58 -24.92 -22.75 -19.95
N ASP A 59 -24.88 -24.00 -19.50
CA ASP A 59 -25.01 -25.17 -20.40
C ASP A 59 -26.45 -25.34 -20.90
N ARG A 60 -27.45 -25.04 -20.05
CA ARG A 60 -28.87 -25.15 -20.41
C ARG A 60 -29.37 -24.04 -21.36
N ALA A 61 -28.63 -22.94 -21.49
CA ALA A 61 -28.99 -21.84 -22.40
C ALA A 61 -28.42 -22.01 -23.82
N VAL A 62 -27.35 -22.80 -23.99
CA VAL A 62 -26.72 -23.02 -25.30
C VAL A 62 -27.48 -24.03 -26.17
N GLU A 63 -28.25 -24.93 -25.57
CA GLU A 63 -29.03 -25.93 -26.31
C GLU A 63 -30.37 -25.38 -26.85
N LYS A 64 -30.84 -24.24 -26.34
CA LYS A 64 -32.12 -23.62 -26.76
C LYS A 64 -31.99 -22.56 -27.86
N ALA A 65 -30.77 -22.19 -28.27
CA ALA A 65 -30.52 -21.11 -29.22
C ALA A 65 -30.18 -21.58 -30.66
N LEU A 66 -30.22 -22.89 -30.93
CA LEU A 66 -29.87 -23.48 -32.23
C LEU A 66 -31.08 -23.95 -33.08
N SER A 67 -32.31 -23.50 -32.77
CA SER A 67 -33.51 -23.98 -33.50
C SER A 67 -34.25 -22.96 -34.39
N ASP A 68 -34.17 -21.65 -34.23
CA ASP A 68 -35.08 -20.77 -34.99
C ASP A 68 -34.41 -19.51 -35.57
N GLY A 69 -33.88 -19.67 -36.78
CA GLY A 69 -34.57 -19.15 -37.97
C GLY A 69 -34.79 -17.64 -38.12
N ALA A 70 -33.92 -17.03 -38.94
CA ALA A 70 -34.25 -16.29 -40.17
C ALA A 70 -34.84 -14.85 -40.15
N GLY A 71 -34.18 -14.00 -40.96
CA GLY A 71 -34.72 -12.81 -41.65
C GLY A 71 -34.58 -11.50 -40.86
N GLY A 72 -34.06 -10.38 -41.35
CA GLY A 72 -33.89 -9.87 -42.71
C GLY A 72 -34.50 -8.45 -42.78
N GLY A 73 -33.77 -7.47 -43.33
CA GLY A 73 -34.28 -6.11 -43.67
C GLY A 73 -33.70 -4.98 -42.79
N ARG A 74 -32.81 -4.11 -43.28
CA ARG A 74 -32.95 -2.99 -44.26
C ARG A 74 -33.12 -1.60 -43.57
N GLU A 75 -32.09 -0.78 -43.75
CA GLU A 75 -32.05 0.67 -44.05
C GLU A 75 -32.93 1.69 -43.28
N SER A 76 -32.29 2.77 -42.80
CA SER A 76 -32.57 4.20 -43.10
C SER A 76 -31.90 5.09 -42.03
N THR A 77 -30.80 5.79 -42.31
CA THR A 77 -30.68 7.15 -42.89
C THR A 77 -31.30 8.30 -42.08
N ALA A 78 -30.38 9.11 -41.55
CA ALA A 78 -30.37 10.57 -41.40
C ALA A 78 -31.61 11.32 -40.84
N SER A 79 -31.36 12.12 -39.80
CA SER A 79 -32.09 13.38 -39.62
C SER A 79 -31.21 14.48 -39.02
N THR A 80 -31.53 15.70 -39.41
CA THR A 80 -30.70 16.89 -39.60
C THR A 80 -31.13 18.03 -38.66
N ALA A 81 -30.18 18.92 -38.34
CA ALA A 81 -30.33 20.34 -37.92
C ALA A 81 -31.04 20.68 -36.59
N ALA A 82 -30.85 21.83 -35.95
CA ALA A 82 -29.78 22.83 -35.85
C ALA A 82 -30.25 23.92 -34.84
N HIS A 83 -29.30 24.51 -34.09
CA HIS A 83 -29.30 25.88 -33.51
C HIS A 83 -30.29 26.23 -32.36
N PRO A 84 -30.15 27.38 -31.65
CA PRO A 84 -28.97 28.19 -31.29
C PRO A 84 -28.98 28.67 -29.80
N LEU A 85 -27.83 29.04 -29.22
CA LEU A 85 -27.74 29.97 -28.06
C LEU A 85 -26.39 30.71 -28.18
N SER A 86 -26.37 31.98 -28.62
CA SER A 86 -26.58 33.23 -27.87
C SER A 86 -25.38 33.66 -27.00
N ALA A 87 -24.98 34.90 -27.23
CA ALA A 87 -23.76 35.57 -26.76
C ALA A 87 -23.86 36.06 -25.30
N SER A 88 -22.71 36.17 -24.63
CA SER A 88 -22.48 37.26 -23.69
C SER A 88 -20.98 37.44 -23.45
N GLY A 89 -20.47 38.62 -23.82
CA GLY A 89 -19.24 39.15 -23.24
C GLY A 89 -19.51 39.74 -21.86
N ALA A 90 -18.47 39.84 -21.04
CA ALA A 90 -18.24 40.95 -20.10
C ALA A 90 -16.93 40.69 -19.33
N GLN A 91 -15.93 41.47 -19.70
CA GLN A 91 -14.72 41.73 -18.94
C GLN A 91 -15.06 42.58 -17.72
N ARG A 92 -14.47 42.29 -16.55
CA ARG A 92 -14.25 43.32 -15.52
C ARG A 92 -13.10 42.98 -14.59
N GLU A 93 -12.11 43.87 -14.60
CA GLU A 93 -11.08 44.07 -13.58
C GLU A 93 -11.65 44.87 -12.38
N ALA A 94 -11.14 44.58 -11.18
CA ALA A 94 -10.85 45.52 -10.07
C ALA A 94 -10.22 44.71 -8.91
N LYS A 95 -8.92 44.85 -8.64
CA LYS A 95 -8.28 45.70 -7.63
C LYS A 95 -8.62 45.41 -6.15
N THR A 96 -7.61 44.86 -5.47
CA THR A 96 -7.10 45.18 -4.11
C THR A 96 -8.07 45.41 -2.95
N SER A 97 -7.94 44.55 -1.94
CA SER A 97 -7.79 44.99 -0.55
C SER A 97 -7.15 43.90 0.31
N SER A 98 -6.08 44.32 1.00
CA SER A 98 -5.31 43.61 2.00
C SER A 98 -6.15 43.23 3.23
N ALA A 99 -5.97 42.02 3.73
CA ALA A 99 -6.18 41.70 5.14
C ALA A 99 -5.18 40.61 5.56
N ARG A 100 -4.38 41.00 6.53
CA ARG A 100 -3.28 40.29 7.18
C ARG A 100 -3.85 39.24 8.12
N GLU A 101 -3.55 37.98 7.87
CA GLU A 101 -3.59 36.94 8.91
C GLU A 101 -2.23 36.24 8.99
N THR A 102 -1.70 36.32 10.20
CA THR A 102 -0.50 35.70 10.75
C THR A 102 -0.56 34.18 10.61
N GLY A 103 0.11 33.66 9.59
CA GLY A 103 0.56 32.27 9.54
C GLY A 103 2.05 32.24 9.85
N ALA A 104 2.40 31.95 11.10
CA ALA A 104 3.76 31.57 11.46
C ALA A 104 4.09 30.29 10.68
N ALA A 105 4.81 30.45 9.57
CA ALA A 105 5.48 29.37 8.88
C ALA A 105 6.47 28.77 9.89
N ARG A 106 6.10 27.63 10.46
CA ARG A 106 7.04 26.74 11.14
C ARG A 106 7.94 26.19 10.04
N GLU A 107 9.07 26.85 9.90
CA GLU A 107 10.27 26.35 9.24
C GLU A 107 10.54 24.93 9.77
N PRO A 108 10.68 23.90 8.92
CA PRO A 108 11.06 22.59 9.41
C PRO A 108 12.50 22.69 9.92
N ALA A 109 12.64 22.58 11.25
CA ALA A 109 13.92 22.37 11.91
C ALA A 109 14.55 21.12 11.30
N ALA A 110 15.60 21.34 10.51
CA ALA A 110 16.53 20.30 10.16
C ALA A 110 17.33 19.90 11.40
N ALA A 111 17.63 18.60 11.47
CA ALA A 111 18.53 17.89 12.39
C ALA A 111 17.92 17.36 13.70
N SER A 112 17.65 16.06 13.72
CA SER A 112 18.51 15.12 14.49
C SER A 112 18.18 13.68 14.10
N GLY A 113 19.21 12.87 13.89
CA GLY A 113 19.02 11.45 13.55
C GLY A 113 20.27 10.74 13.03
N ALA A 114 21.47 11.27 13.30
CA ALA A 114 22.69 10.48 13.12
C ALA A 114 22.78 9.46 14.27
N GLY A 115 22.58 8.20 13.94
CA GLY A 115 22.54 7.09 14.88
C GLY A 115 23.85 6.88 15.65
N ASP A 116 23.82 7.24 16.93
CA ASP A 116 24.80 6.78 17.92
C ASP A 116 24.24 5.48 18.53
N SER A 117 24.65 4.32 18.00
CA SER A 117 24.17 3.01 18.46
C SER A 117 24.45 2.85 19.95
N ARG A 118 23.40 2.83 20.78
CA ARG A 118 23.55 2.66 22.23
C ARG A 118 23.57 1.17 22.58
N PRO A 119 24.72 0.61 23.01
CA PRO A 119 24.80 -0.80 23.36
C PRO A 119 23.82 -1.12 24.50
N GLY A 120 23.05 -2.20 24.33
CA GLY A 120 22.07 -2.68 25.32
C GLY A 120 20.65 -2.11 25.18
N LEU A 121 20.40 -1.21 24.22
CA LEU A 121 19.03 -0.78 23.88
C LEU A 121 18.60 -1.42 22.55
N HIS A 122 17.32 -1.80 22.47
CA HIS A 122 16.69 -2.27 21.25
C HIS A 122 16.19 -1.07 20.44
N GLU A 123 16.65 -0.95 19.19
CA GLU A 123 16.26 0.13 18.29
C GLU A 123 15.06 -0.30 17.44
N VAL A 124 13.97 0.45 17.57
CA VAL A 124 12.78 0.28 16.71
C VAL A 124 12.99 1.14 15.47
N ARG A 125 12.96 0.49 14.30
CA ARG A 125 13.17 1.10 12.97
C ARG A 125 11.87 1.06 12.16
N PRO A 126 11.68 1.99 11.21
CA PRO A 126 10.48 1.97 10.38
C PRO A 126 10.51 0.77 9.42
N PRO A 127 9.38 0.05 9.26
CA PRO A 127 9.31 -1.05 8.28
C PRO A 127 9.26 -0.55 6.83
N MET A 128 8.88 0.71 6.62
CA MET A 128 8.75 1.37 5.32
C MET A 128 9.07 2.86 5.47
N LEU A 129 9.49 3.50 4.37
CA LEU A 129 9.70 4.96 4.32
C LEU A 129 8.36 5.70 4.53
N GLY A 130 8.37 6.75 5.34
CA GLY A 130 7.16 7.53 5.56
C GLY A 130 7.30 8.63 6.60
N THR A 131 6.16 9.21 6.99
CA THR A 131 6.11 10.25 8.03
C THR A 131 5.78 9.62 9.38
N PHE A 132 6.58 9.91 10.39
CA PHE A 132 6.41 9.39 11.74
C PHE A 132 5.39 10.20 12.54
N TYR A 133 4.48 9.49 13.20
CA TYR A 133 3.51 10.07 14.13
C TYR A 133 3.49 9.33 15.46
N ARG A 134 3.45 10.12 16.53
CA ARG A 134 3.42 9.61 17.91
C ARG A 134 2.03 9.21 18.37
N ALA A 135 0.98 9.65 17.68
CA ALA A 135 -0.42 9.48 18.07
C ALA A 135 -1.25 8.88 16.93
N PRO A 136 -2.39 8.22 17.22
CA PRO A 136 -3.25 7.60 16.20
C PRO A 136 -3.92 8.61 15.26
N LYS A 137 -4.03 9.87 15.69
CA LYS A 137 -4.62 10.97 14.92
C LYS A 137 -4.17 12.31 15.51
N PRO A 138 -4.23 13.42 14.75
CA PRO A 138 -3.91 14.74 15.27
C PRO A 138 -4.70 15.07 16.54
N GLY A 139 -4.00 15.57 17.56
CA GLY A 139 -4.58 15.96 18.85
C GLY A 139 -5.00 14.81 19.77
N ALA A 140 -4.74 13.54 19.42
CA ALA A 140 -4.87 12.42 20.35
C ALA A 140 -3.62 12.25 21.22
N ALA A 141 -3.77 11.50 22.32
CA ALA A 141 -2.64 11.13 23.17
C ALA A 141 -1.62 10.28 22.38
N PRO A 142 -0.32 10.40 22.66
CA PRO A 142 0.70 9.51 22.12
C PRO A 142 0.42 8.05 22.47
N PHE A 143 0.85 7.13 21.61
CA PHE A 143 0.80 5.69 21.92
C PHE A 143 1.65 5.35 23.14
N VAL A 144 2.83 5.95 23.22
CA VAL A 144 3.79 5.76 24.32
C VAL A 144 4.55 7.04 24.63
N GLU A 145 5.02 7.13 25.87
CA GLU A 145 5.96 8.15 26.36
C GLU A 145 7.23 7.49 26.90
N VAL A 146 8.29 8.26 27.09
CA VAL A 146 9.50 7.78 27.75
C VAL A 146 9.13 7.28 29.16
N GLY A 147 9.61 6.09 29.52
CA GLY A 147 9.24 5.39 30.74
C GLY A 147 8.03 4.45 30.62
N SER A 148 7.34 4.44 29.47
CA SER A 148 6.21 3.53 29.24
C SER A 148 6.68 2.08 29.11
N LYS A 149 5.97 1.16 29.78
CA LYS A 149 6.17 -0.29 29.58
C LYS A 149 5.48 -0.76 28.32
N VAL A 150 6.19 -1.57 27.52
CA VAL A 150 5.72 -2.11 26.24
C VAL A 150 5.91 -3.61 26.20
N ARG A 151 5.03 -4.28 25.45
CA ARG A 151 5.13 -5.69 25.05
C ARG A 151 5.46 -5.78 23.56
N PRO A 152 5.89 -6.95 23.04
CA PRO A 152 6.25 -7.09 21.63
C PRO A 152 5.15 -6.66 20.64
N ASP A 153 3.88 -6.84 21.02
CA ASP A 153 2.68 -6.50 20.26
C ASP A 153 2.15 -5.07 20.51
N THR A 154 2.76 -4.32 21.43
CA THR A 154 2.34 -2.95 21.73
C THR A 154 2.68 -2.01 20.58
N VAL A 155 1.68 -1.30 20.07
CA VAL A 155 1.86 -0.26 19.06
C VAL A 155 2.52 0.96 19.70
N VAL A 156 3.64 1.41 19.12
CA VAL A 156 4.46 2.50 19.66
C VAL A 156 4.38 3.79 18.83
N CYS A 157 4.07 3.67 17.54
CA CYS A 157 3.91 4.81 16.64
C CYS A 157 3.20 4.38 15.35
N ILE A 158 2.91 5.36 14.48
CA ILE A 158 2.45 5.14 13.11
C ILE A 158 3.46 5.72 12.13
N ILE A 159 3.65 5.03 11.00
CA ILE A 159 4.31 5.55 9.81
C ILE A 159 3.25 5.76 8.71
N GLU A 160 3.15 7.00 8.21
CA GLU A 160 2.30 7.34 7.08
C GLU A 160 3.05 7.22 5.76
N THR A 161 2.51 6.41 4.85
CA THR A 161 3.02 6.27 3.47
C THR A 161 1.86 6.39 2.50
N MET A 162 1.86 7.40 1.64
CA MET A 162 0.82 7.61 0.62
C MET A 162 -0.62 7.53 1.18
N LYS A 163 -0.89 8.25 2.29
CA LYS A 163 -2.17 8.28 3.04
C LYS A 163 -2.54 7.00 3.79
N LEU A 164 -1.66 6.00 3.83
CA LEU A 164 -1.86 4.79 4.63
C LEU A 164 -1.15 4.91 5.98
N MET A 165 -1.88 4.67 7.06
CA MET A 165 -1.40 4.77 8.44
C MET A 165 -1.00 3.39 8.95
N ASN A 166 0.28 3.05 8.87
CA ASN A 166 0.80 1.75 9.29
C ASN A 166 1.29 1.80 10.73
N SER A 167 0.72 0.96 11.59
CA SER A 167 1.16 0.84 12.99
C SER A 167 2.49 0.11 13.08
N VAL A 168 3.39 0.60 13.93
CA VAL A 168 4.67 -0.04 14.24
C VAL A 168 4.60 -0.58 15.67
N CYS A 169 4.96 -1.85 15.85
CA CYS A 169 4.98 -2.51 17.15
C CYS A 169 6.38 -2.46 17.78
N ALA A 170 6.46 -2.56 19.11
CA ALA A 170 7.70 -2.53 19.87
C ALA A 170 8.66 -3.69 19.56
N GLY A 171 8.16 -4.86 19.18
CA GLY A 171 8.96 -6.05 18.85
C GLY A 171 9.60 -6.76 20.06
N VAL A 172 9.78 -6.07 21.19
CA VAL A 172 10.34 -6.60 22.43
C VAL A 172 9.52 -6.16 23.65
N ALA A 173 9.63 -6.92 24.75
CA ALA A 173 9.13 -6.49 26.04
C ALA A 173 10.17 -5.60 26.73
N GLY A 174 9.74 -4.47 27.30
CA GLY A 174 10.68 -3.54 27.92
C GLY A 174 10.06 -2.20 28.31
N GLU A 175 10.94 -1.22 28.52
CA GLU A 175 10.59 0.16 28.84
C GLU A 175 11.11 1.11 27.75
N VAL A 176 10.29 2.06 27.30
CA VAL A 176 10.71 3.08 26.32
C VAL A 176 11.76 3.99 26.96
N ALA A 177 13.00 3.91 26.49
CA ALA A 177 14.11 4.68 27.03
C ALA A 177 14.24 6.05 26.35
N GLU A 178 13.96 6.12 25.05
CA GLU A 178 14.14 7.33 24.25
C GLU A 178 13.22 7.30 23.03
N ILE A 179 12.72 8.47 22.62
CA ILE A 179 12.05 8.69 21.34
C ILE A 179 12.99 9.54 20.51
N CYS A 180 13.50 8.98 19.43
CA CYS A 180 14.62 9.57 18.68
C CYS A 180 14.18 10.42 17.49
N LEU A 181 12.88 10.41 17.16
CA LEU A 181 12.30 11.16 16.05
C LEU A 181 11.10 11.98 16.52
N ASP A 182 11.00 13.23 16.04
CA ASP A 182 9.91 14.14 16.37
C ASP A 182 8.64 13.84 15.58
N ASP A 183 7.48 14.25 16.12
CA ASP A 183 6.19 14.09 15.46
C ASP A 183 6.15 14.84 14.12
N ALA A 184 5.56 14.20 13.10
CA ALA A 184 5.49 14.67 11.72
C ALA A 184 6.85 14.81 11.00
N GLN A 185 7.91 14.13 11.47
CA GLN A 185 9.18 14.03 10.75
C GLN A 185 9.21 12.88 9.76
N PHE A 186 10.02 13.03 8.71
CA PHE A 186 10.26 11.97 7.74
C PHE A 186 11.21 10.91 8.33
N ALA A 187 10.86 9.64 8.17
CA ALA A 187 11.64 8.49 8.60
C ALA A 187 12.04 7.65 7.38
N ASP A 188 13.35 7.51 7.16
CA ASP A 188 13.91 6.57 6.21
C ASP A 188 14.26 5.21 6.87
N GLU A 189 14.67 4.21 6.09
CA GLU A 189 14.98 2.85 6.56
C GLU A 189 16.09 2.80 7.62
N SER A 190 16.99 3.79 7.64
CA SER A 190 18.10 3.89 8.59
C SER A 190 17.74 4.70 9.84
N ALA A 191 16.58 5.37 9.86
CA ALA A 191 16.14 6.16 10.99
C ALA A 191 15.83 5.28 12.21
N VAL A 192 16.18 5.79 13.40
CA VAL A 192 15.81 5.19 14.67
C VAL A 192 14.58 5.92 15.19
N LEU A 193 13.46 5.22 15.35
CA LEU A 193 12.21 5.82 15.81
C LEU A 193 12.19 5.94 17.34
N LEU A 194 12.45 4.81 18.02
CA LEU A 194 12.47 4.72 19.47
C LEU A 194 13.57 3.75 19.91
N ARG A 195 14.02 3.90 21.15
CA ARG A 195 14.89 2.93 21.81
C ARG A 195 14.20 2.37 23.04
N ILE A 196 14.20 1.04 23.14
CA ILE A 196 13.57 0.31 24.25
C ILE A 196 14.69 -0.33 25.06
N ARG A 197 14.63 -0.21 26.39
CA ARG A 197 15.42 -1.03 27.31
C ARG A 197 14.70 -2.38 27.44
N PRO A 198 15.19 -3.46 26.82
CA PRO A 198 14.53 -4.76 26.93
C PRO A 198 14.60 -5.25 28.37
N GLU A 199 13.50 -5.79 28.88
CA GLU A 199 13.52 -6.54 30.14
C GLU A 199 14.30 -7.85 29.89
N PRO A 200 15.12 -8.33 30.84
CA PRO A 200 15.81 -9.60 30.68
C PRO A 200 14.76 -10.70 30.55
N THR A 201 14.63 -11.24 29.34
CA THR A 201 13.78 -12.40 29.10
C THR A 201 14.35 -13.54 29.93
N CYS A 202 13.62 -13.96 30.97
CA CYS A 202 13.93 -15.19 31.69
C CYS A 202 13.76 -16.34 30.69
N ALA A 203 14.88 -16.85 30.18
CA ALA A 203 14.94 -18.05 29.37
C ALA A 203 14.85 -19.31 30.24
#